data_AF-A0A9D7TNJ9-F1
#
_entry.id   AF-A0A9D7TNJ9-F1
#
_cell.length_a   1.000
_cell.length_b   1.000
_cell.length_c   1.000
_cell.angle_alpha   90.00
_cell.angle_beta   90.00
_cell.angle_gamma   90.00
#
_symmetry.space_group_name_H-M   'P 1'
#
loop_
_entity.id
_entity.type
_entity.pdbx_description
1 polymer ?
#
loop_
_entity_poly.entity_id
_entity_poly.type
_entity_poly.pdbx_seq_one_letter_code
_entity_poly.pdbx_strand_id
1 'polypeptide(L)'
;MKLLIVLSAFFNAELCLVPVLGLSQGVIKIPDTIKVYTYNLNGTTASGLKTNKEKKPFLALSRDLIKKYPLHSKVFLYRCSWQGEYNVLDIMGPMHKNSADIFYKGKRKNVEECLCVLKQNSR
;
A
#
# COMPACT_ATOMS: atom_id res chain seq x y z
N MET A 1 10.04 64.31 -10.50
CA MET A 1 9.86 63.88 -11.90
C MET A 1 11.06 63.03 -12.29
N LYS A 2 10.79 61.90 -12.95
CA LYS A 2 11.66 60.85 -13.53
C LYS A 2 13.11 61.30 -13.86
N LEU A 3 14.16 60.48 -13.76
CA LEU A 3 14.36 59.33 -14.65
C LEU A 3 15.66 58.54 -14.31
N LEU A 4 15.54 57.20 -14.37
CA LEU A 4 16.52 56.13 -14.64
C LEU A 4 17.94 56.15 -14.01
N ILE A 5 18.19 55.19 -13.11
CA ILE A 5 19.50 54.54 -12.99
C ILE A 5 19.39 53.16 -13.64
N VAL A 6 20.16 52.97 -14.72
CA VAL A 6 20.36 51.69 -15.39
C VAL A 6 21.32 50.87 -14.54
N LEU A 7 20.85 49.77 -13.92
CA LEU A 7 21.74 48.76 -13.35
C LEU A 7 22.09 47.74 -14.44
N SER A 8 23.31 47.79 -14.94
CA SER A 8 23.93 46.69 -15.68
C SER A 8 24.40 45.63 -14.69
N ALA A 9 23.75 44.46 -14.72
CA ALA A 9 24.21 43.28 -14.01
C ALA A 9 25.43 42.69 -14.74
N PHE A 10 26.60 42.75 -14.10
CA PHE A 10 27.76 41.97 -14.52
C PHE A 10 27.58 40.53 -14.02
N PHE A 11 27.41 39.62 -14.97
CA PHE A 11 27.55 38.18 -14.80
C PHE A 11 28.97 37.87 -14.32
N ASN A 12 29.12 37.33 -13.10
CA ASN A 12 30.32 36.61 -12.70
C ASN A 12 29.92 35.19 -12.31
N ALA A 13 30.36 34.25 -13.14
CA ALA A 13 30.22 32.82 -12.96
C ALA A 13 31.29 32.34 -11.97
N GLU A 14 30.90 32.10 -10.72
CA GLU A 14 31.60 31.16 -9.86
C GLU A 14 30.78 29.87 -9.79
N LEU A 15 31.29 28.84 -10.47
CA LEU A 15 30.82 27.47 -10.39
C LEU A 15 31.09 26.94 -8.96
N CYS A 16 30.18 27.19 -8.03
CA CYS A 16 30.05 26.32 -6.86
C CYS A 16 29.34 25.04 -7.30
N LEU A 17 30.11 24.02 -7.68
CA LEU A 17 29.66 22.64 -7.78
C LEU A 17 29.34 22.13 -6.36
N VAL A 18 28.15 22.49 -5.86
CA VAL A 18 27.57 21.80 -4.71
C VAL A 18 27.10 20.44 -5.22
N PRO A 19 27.61 19.31 -4.70
CA PRO A 19 27.03 18.03 -5.04
C PRO A 19 25.60 18.05 -4.50
N VAL A 20 24.63 18.11 -5.42
CA VAL A 20 23.23 17.92 -5.11
C VAL A 20 23.13 16.54 -4.47
N LEU A 21 23.07 16.54 -3.14
CA LEU A 21 22.74 15.39 -2.31
C LEU A 21 21.58 14.69 -3.01
N GLY A 22 21.83 13.44 -3.41
CA GLY A 22 20.85 12.60 -4.07
C GLY A 22 19.57 12.59 -3.25
N LEU A 23 18.58 13.38 -3.67
CA LEU A 23 17.20 13.19 -3.32
C LEU A 23 16.87 11.80 -3.85
N SER A 24 17.01 10.78 -2.99
CA SER A 24 16.38 9.49 -3.23
C SER A 24 14.92 9.84 -3.52
N GLN A 25 14.50 9.66 -4.76
CA GLN A 25 13.12 9.87 -5.16
C GLN A 25 12.31 8.89 -4.32
N GLY A 26 11.73 9.38 -3.23
CA GLY A 26 10.82 8.61 -2.41
C GLY A 26 9.69 8.19 -3.33
N VAL A 27 9.66 6.91 -3.71
CA VAL A 27 8.60 6.34 -4.53
C VAL A 27 7.32 6.49 -3.72
N ILE A 28 6.53 7.52 -4.03
CA ILE A 28 5.21 7.73 -3.44
C ILE A 28 4.35 6.57 -3.91
N LYS A 29 4.17 5.57 -3.04
CA LYS A 29 3.28 4.44 -3.32
C LYS A 29 1.86 4.95 -3.20
N ILE A 30 1.22 5.22 -4.33
CA ILE A 30 -0.20 5.56 -4.39
C ILE A 30 -1.00 4.36 -3.86
N PRO A 31 -1.84 4.55 -2.82
CA PRO A 31 -2.66 3.49 -2.26
C PRO A 31 -3.73 3.04 -3.27
N ASP A 32 -4.15 1.78 -3.22
CA ASP A 32 -5.32 1.33 -3.99
C ASP A 32 -6.58 1.37 -3.13
N THR A 33 -7.68 1.84 -3.70
CA THR A 33 -9.01 1.62 -3.12
C THR A 33 -9.44 0.20 -3.44
N ILE A 34 -9.69 -0.63 -2.43
CA ILE A 34 -10.09 -2.03 -2.58
C ILE A 34 -11.45 -2.28 -1.91
N LYS A 35 -12.24 -3.20 -2.45
CA LYS A 35 -13.43 -3.73 -1.76
C LYS A 35 -13.02 -4.81 -0.76
N VAL A 36 -13.50 -4.70 0.47
CA VAL A 36 -13.17 -5.63 1.55
C VAL A 36 -14.41 -6.43 1.95
N TYR A 37 -14.28 -7.75 1.90
CA TYR A 37 -15.26 -8.71 2.40
C TYR A 37 -14.66 -9.48 3.58
N THR A 38 -15.46 -10.36 4.17
CA THR A 38 -15.00 -11.29 5.21
C THR A 38 -15.40 -12.72 4.87
N TYR A 39 -14.54 -13.67 5.23
CA TYR A 39 -14.84 -15.09 5.15
C TYR A 39 -14.34 -15.83 6.39
N ASN A 40 -14.92 -17.00 6.63
CA ASN A 40 -14.51 -17.93 7.68
C ASN A 40 -14.67 -19.36 7.18
N LEU A 41 -13.74 -19.77 6.30
CA LEU A 41 -13.72 -21.11 5.73
C LEU A 41 -12.49 -21.87 6.22
N ASN A 42 -12.69 -23.15 6.54
CA ASN A 42 -11.60 -24.06 6.88
C ASN A 42 -10.91 -24.53 5.59
N GLY A 43 -9.58 -24.44 5.55
CA GLY A 43 -8.81 -24.86 4.38
C GLY A 43 -7.31 -24.61 4.53
N THR A 44 -6.62 -24.65 3.40
CA THR A 44 -5.20 -24.30 3.28
C THR A 44 -5.10 -23.08 2.40
N THR A 45 -4.48 -22.03 2.91
CA THR A 45 -4.23 -20.78 2.17
C THR A 45 -3.19 -21.00 1.06
N ALA A 46 -3.11 -20.10 0.09
CA ALA A 46 -2.07 -20.12 -0.95
C ALA A 46 -0.64 -20.10 -0.38
N SER A 47 -0.45 -19.55 0.83
CA SER A 47 0.84 -19.58 1.56
C SER A 47 1.16 -20.91 2.24
N GLY A 48 0.28 -21.92 2.15
CA GLY A 48 0.44 -23.25 2.75
C GLY A 48 -0.02 -23.36 4.20
N LEU A 49 -0.52 -22.28 4.80
CA LEU A 49 -1.02 -22.28 6.20
C LEU A 49 -2.44 -22.82 6.29
N LYS A 50 -2.73 -23.58 7.35
CA LYS A 50 -4.10 -24.06 7.64
C LYS A 50 -4.89 -22.99 8.37
N THR A 51 -6.03 -22.56 7.81
CA THR A 51 -6.83 -21.44 8.36
C THR A 51 -7.34 -21.68 9.78
N ASN A 52 -7.61 -22.94 10.13
CA ASN A 52 -8.04 -23.31 11.48
C ASN A 52 -6.96 -23.08 12.55
N LYS A 53 -5.68 -23.16 12.19
CA LYS A 53 -4.54 -22.91 13.09
C LYS A 53 -4.23 -21.42 13.27
N GLU A 54 -4.67 -20.58 12.35
CA GLU A 54 -4.44 -19.14 12.43
C GLU A 54 -5.30 -18.47 13.49
N LYS A 55 -4.65 -17.71 14.38
CA LYS A 55 -5.30 -16.97 15.46
C LYS A 55 -5.63 -15.54 15.07
N LYS A 56 -4.84 -14.96 14.16
CA LYS A 56 -4.96 -13.56 13.74
C LYS A 56 -5.66 -13.47 12.38
N PRO A 57 -6.47 -12.42 12.14
CA PRO A 57 -6.98 -12.14 10.82
C PRO A 57 -5.85 -11.95 9.79
N PHE A 58 -6.11 -12.36 8.56
CA PHE A 58 -5.21 -12.19 7.43
C PHE A 58 -6.00 -11.93 6.15
N LEU A 59 -5.32 -11.51 5.08
CA LEU A 59 -5.94 -11.18 3.80
C LEU A 59 -5.73 -12.28 2.76
N ALA A 60 -6.81 -12.58 2.05
CA ALA A 60 -6.78 -13.09 0.69
C ALA A 60 -6.94 -11.91 -0.28
N LEU A 61 -6.03 -11.74 -1.24
CA LEU A 61 -6.13 -10.65 -2.23
C LEU A 61 -6.55 -11.17 -3.60
N SER A 62 -7.27 -10.34 -4.36
CA SER A 62 -7.55 -10.61 -5.77
C SER A 62 -6.25 -10.70 -6.57
N ARG A 63 -6.24 -11.54 -7.62
CA ARG A 63 -5.01 -11.89 -8.36
C ARG A 63 -4.31 -10.68 -8.98
N ASP A 64 -5.07 -9.68 -9.40
CA ASP A 64 -4.57 -8.41 -9.95
C ASP A 64 -3.77 -7.59 -8.91
N LEU A 65 -4.11 -7.72 -7.63
CA LEU A 65 -3.43 -7.02 -6.54
C LEU A 65 -2.14 -7.72 -6.10
N ILE A 66 -1.98 -9.02 -6.35
CA ILE A 66 -0.82 -9.82 -5.89
C ILE A 66 0.51 -9.29 -6.46
N LYS A 67 0.52 -8.73 -7.68
CA LYS A 67 1.75 -8.15 -8.25
C LYS A 67 2.26 -6.96 -7.43
N LYS A 68 1.35 -6.18 -6.84
CA LYS A 68 1.67 -4.98 -6.05
C LYS A 68 1.81 -5.29 -4.56
N TYR A 69 1.04 -6.28 -4.08
CA TYR A 69 1.02 -6.77 -2.71
C TYR A 69 1.28 -8.28 -2.69
N PRO A 70 2.55 -8.70 -2.82
CA PRO A 70 2.90 -10.12 -2.95
C PRO A 70 2.43 -10.98 -1.78
N LEU A 71 2.27 -12.27 -2.04
CA LEU A 71 2.06 -13.26 -0.97
C LEU A 71 3.18 -13.14 0.08
N HIS A 72 2.85 -13.35 1.35
CA HIS A 72 3.69 -13.13 2.54
C HIS A 72 4.07 -11.67 2.84
N SER A 73 3.62 -10.71 2.03
CA SER A 73 3.81 -9.30 2.36
C SER A 73 2.88 -8.84 3.48
N LYS A 74 3.20 -7.67 4.03
CA LYS A 74 2.35 -6.95 4.98
C LYS A 74 1.74 -5.74 4.30
N VAL A 75 0.45 -5.55 4.51
CA VAL A 75 -0.28 -4.37 4.05
C VAL A 75 -0.95 -3.67 5.22
N PHE A 76 -1.23 -2.39 5.02
CA PHE A 76 -2.03 -1.60 5.94
C PHE A 76 -3.32 -1.17 5.25
N LEU A 77 -4.46 -1.51 5.85
CA LEU A 77 -5.77 -1.04 5.45
C LEU A 77 -6.14 0.20 6.27
N TYR A 78 -6.74 1.21 5.65
CA TYR A 78 -7.15 2.44 6.33
C TYR A 78 -8.32 3.13 5.64
N ARG A 79 -8.92 4.12 6.35
CA ARG A 79 -10.18 4.78 5.97
C ARG A 79 -11.39 3.85 5.87
N CYS A 80 -11.45 2.83 6.72
CA CYS A 80 -12.57 1.89 6.81
C CYS A 80 -12.61 1.22 8.20
N SER A 81 -13.65 0.42 8.49
CA SER A 81 -13.79 -0.28 9.78
C SER A 81 -12.77 -1.40 9.99
N TRP A 82 -12.16 -1.88 8.90
CA TRP A 82 -11.06 -2.85 8.88
C TRP A 82 -9.67 -2.21 8.94
N GLN A 83 -9.54 -1.00 9.48
CA GLN A 83 -8.24 -0.36 9.60
C GLN A 83 -7.26 -1.20 10.43
N GLY A 84 -6.07 -1.47 9.88
CA GLY A 84 -5.06 -2.27 10.56
C GLY A 84 -4.00 -2.88 9.64
N GLU A 85 -3.04 -3.56 10.25
CA GLU A 85 -2.00 -4.32 9.55
C GLU A 85 -2.43 -5.78 9.36
N TYR A 86 -2.21 -6.29 8.16
CA TYR A 86 -2.55 -7.66 7.80
C TYR A 86 -1.42 -8.32 7.00
N ASN A 87 -1.24 -9.61 7.23
CA ASN A 87 -0.42 -10.44 6.35
C ASN A 87 -1.27 -10.87 5.14
N VAL A 88 -0.67 -10.82 3.95
CA VAL A 88 -1.25 -11.41 2.73
C VAL A 88 -0.86 -12.87 2.69
N LEU A 89 -1.80 -13.77 2.98
CA LEU A 89 -1.53 -15.20 3.12
C LEU A 89 -2.26 -16.06 2.09
N ASP A 90 -3.22 -15.49 1.36
CA ASP A 90 -4.06 -16.24 0.44
C ASP A 90 -4.37 -15.44 -0.83
N ILE A 91 -4.92 -16.12 -1.83
CA ILE A 91 -5.26 -15.55 -3.13
C ILE A 91 -6.72 -15.89 -3.45
N MET A 92 -7.50 -14.87 -3.79
CA MET A 92 -8.92 -15.05 -4.12
C MET A 92 -9.11 -15.80 -5.45
N GLY A 93 -10.33 -16.30 -5.64
CA GLY A 93 -10.75 -16.91 -6.91
C GLY A 93 -10.64 -15.95 -8.11
N PRO A 94 -10.61 -16.49 -9.34
CA PRO A 94 -10.31 -15.72 -10.56
C PRO A 94 -11.31 -14.60 -10.90
N MET A 95 -12.54 -14.64 -10.37
CA MET A 95 -13.58 -13.66 -10.70
C MET A 95 -13.45 -12.35 -9.91
N HIS A 96 -12.63 -12.33 -8.86
CA HIS A 96 -12.45 -11.16 -8.01
C HIS A 96 -11.45 -10.17 -8.61
N LYS A 97 -11.74 -8.88 -8.49
CA LYS A 97 -10.89 -7.79 -8.97
C LYS A 97 -10.85 -6.68 -7.93
N ASN A 98 -9.68 -6.08 -7.75
CA ASN A 98 -9.45 -4.95 -6.86
C ASN A 98 -10.13 -5.12 -5.48
N SER A 99 -9.97 -6.31 -4.89
CA SER A 99 -10.68 -6.68 -3.68
C SER A 99 -9.84 -7.55 -2.75
N ALA A 100 -10.28 -7.62 -1.49
CA ALA A 100 -9.71 -8.49 -0.50
C ALA A 100 -10.79 -9.17 0.36
N ASP A 101 -10.48 -10.38 0.79
CA ASP A 101 -11.25 -11.15 1.75
C ASP A 101 -10.45 -11.24 3.06
N ILE A 102 -11.01 -10.73 4.16
CA ILE A 102 -10.42 -10.88 5.49
C ILE A 102 -10.89 -12.21 6.08
N PHE A 103 -9.96 -13.10 6.39
CA PHE A 103 -10.26 -14.26 7.23
C PHE A 103 -10.56 -13.78 8.64
N TYR A 104 -11.81 -13.94 9.08
CA TYR A 104 -12.26 -13.43 10.37
C TYR A 104 -13.22 -14.40 11.04
N LYS A 105 -12.86 -14.86 12.24
CA LYS A 105 -13.67 -15.82 13.02
C LYS A 105 -14.87 -15.20 13.74
N GLY A 106 -15.04 -13.87 13.69
CA GLY A 106 -16.18 -13.18 14.30
C GLY A 106 -17.38 -13.09 13.36
N LYS A 107 -18.33 -12.21 13.70
CA LYS A 107 -19.53 -11.98 12.88
C LYS A 107 -19.14 -11.38 11.52
N ARG A 108 -19.73 -11.92 10.45
CA ARG A 108 -19.60 -11.36 9.09
C ARG A 108 -19.96 -9.88 9.13
N LYS A 109 -19.14 -9.04 8.48
CA LYS A 109 -19.41 -7.60 8.34
C LYS A 109 -19.92 -7.29 6.93
N ASN A 110 -20.54 -6.12 6.79
CA ASN A 110 -20.90 -5.57 5.49
C ASN A 110 -19.65 -5.30 4.67
N VAL A 111 -19.82 -5.33 3.35
CA VAL A 111 -18.77 -4.98 2.39
C VAL A 111 -18.50 -3.49 2.50
N GLU A 112 -17.23 -3.11 2.56
CA GLU A 112 -16.79 -1.72 2.59
C GLU A 112 -15.57 -1.50 1.70
N GLU A 113 -15.30 -0.24 1.35
CA GLU A 113 -14.09 0.12 0.62
C GLU A 113 -13.00 0.58 1.61
N CYS A 114 -11.77 0.12 1.40
CA CYS A 114 -10.61 0.51 2.19
C CYS A 114 -9.51 1.02 1.26
N LEU A 115 -8.66 1.91 1.74
CA LEU A 115 -7.37 2.17 1.11
C LEU A 115 -6.35 1.13 1.58
N CYS A 116 -5.59 0.57 0.63
CA CYS A 116 -4.56 -0.44 0.86
C CYS A 116 -3.20 0.10 0.44
N VAL A 117 -2.18 -0.15 1.28
CA VAL A 117 -0.79 0.22 1.02
C VAL A 117 0.15 -0.87 1.53
N LEU A 118 1.24 -1.10 0.79
CA LEU A 118 2.28 -2.06 1.17
C LEU A 118 3.06 -1.50 2.35
N LYS A 119 3.11 -2.23 3.46
CA LYS A 119 3.93 -1.86 4.60
C LYS A 119 5.40 -2.11 4.24
N GLN A 120 6.18 -1.03 4.15
CA GLN A 120 7.64 -1.17 4.05
C GLN A 120 8.18 -1.61 5.40
N ASN A 121 9.03 -2.64 5.41
CA ASN A 121 9.82 -2.94 6.59
C ASN A 121 10.80 -1.78 6.77
N SER A 122 10.62 -0.98 7.82
CA SER A 122 11.68 -0.10 8.32
C SER A 122 12.85 -1.02 8.71
N ARG A 123 13.89 -1.04 7.87
CA ARG A 123 15.19 -1.62 8.22
C ARG A 123 15.98 -0.59 9.01
#